data_AF-B7KGY9-F1
#
_entry.id   AF-B7KGY9-F1
#
_cell.length_a   1.000
_cell.length_b   1.000
_cell.length_c   1.000
_cell.angle_alpha   90.00
_cell.angle_beta   90.00
_cell.angle_gamma   90.00
#
_symmetry.space_group_name_H-M   'P 1'
#
loop_
_entity.id
_entity.type
_entity.pdbx_description
1 polymer ?
#
loop_
_entity_poly.entity_id
_entity_poly.type
_entity_poly.pdbx_seq_one_letter_code
_entity_poly.pdbx_strand_id
1 'polypeptide(L)'
;MENWQKEFWLILETATQEAEQFFEEISQVIEEFAEHIQDEISTGIEELVEELFAPVFDSYVEADHFMADDFFNEEADLLINPKLEPNAQQYPACIGCRHYHGRLYGGNLLVCGMHPYGWEDDKCPDWQGV
;
A
#
# COMPACT_ATOMS: atom_id res chain seq x y z
N MET A 1 -15.42 -39.71 47.77
CA MET A 1 -14.61 -38.94 46.79
C MET A 1 -15.50 -38.34 45.70
N GLU A 2 -16.75 -37.92 46.00
CA GLU A 2 -17.75 -37.53 44.98
C GLU A 2 -18.18 -36.05 45.01
N ASN A 3 -17.90 -35.29 46.08
CA ASN A 3 -18.35 -33.90 46.20
C ASN A 3 -17.54 -32.92 45.33
N TRP A 4 -16.21 -33.10 45.28
CA TRP A 4 -15.33 -32.17 44.58
C TRP A 4 -15.56 -32.18 43.05
N GLN A 5 -15.99 -33.31 42.48
CA GLN A 5 -16.31 -33.40 41.05
C GLN A 5 -17.60 -32.64 40.73
N LYS A 6 -18.62 -32.73 41.60
CA LYS A 6 -19.89 -32.01 41.42
C LYS A 6 -19.70 -30.51 41.53
N GLU A 7 -18.91 -30.06 42.50
CA GLU A 7 -18.57 -28.64 42.65
C GLU A 7 -17.79 -28.13 41.45
N PHE A 8 -16.85 -28.92 40.91
CA PHE A 8 -16.10 -28.56 39.70
C PHE A 8 -17.01 -28.40 38.47
N TRP A 9 -17.93 -29.34 38.23
CA TRP A 9 -18.86 -29.25 37.10
C TRP A 9 -19.84 -28.08 37.24
N LEU A 10 -20.33 -27.81 38.45
CA LEU A 10 -21.21 -26.67 38.70
C LEU A 10 -20.50 -25.34 38.42
N ILE A 11 -19.25 -25.19 38.87
CA ILE A 11 -18.45 -23.99 38.60
C ILE A 11 -18.15 -23.84 37.11
N LEU A 12 -17.87 -24.94 36.41
CA LEU A 12 -17.61 -24.92 34.97
C LEU A 12 -18.86 -24.55 34.17
N GLU A 13 -20.03 -25.06 34.54
CA GLU A 13 -21.32 -24.70 33.93
C GLU A 13 -21.65 -23.23 34.17
N THR A 14 -21.49 -22.73 35.40
CA THR A 14 -21.68 -21.31 35.71
C THR A 14 -20.72 -20.42 34.94
N ALA A 15 -19.43 -20.76 34.89
CA ALA A 15 -18.43 -19.99 34.14
C ALA A 15 -18.71 -20.00 32.62
N THR A 16 -19.25 -21.10 32.10
CA THR A 16 -19.63 -21.21 30.69
C THR A 16 -20.85 -20.34 30.38
N GLN A 17 -21.87 -20.37 31.23
CA GLN A 17 -23.05 -19.50 31.10
C GLN A 17 -22.69 -18.01 31.21
N GLU A 18 -21.83 -17.64 32.16
CA GLU A 18 -21.37 -16.25 32.30
C GLU A 18 -20.54 -15.81 31.09
N ALA A 19 -19.73 -16.71 30.50
CA ALA A 19 -19.01 -16.42 29.27
C ALA A 19 -19.95 -16.24 28.07
N GLU A 20 -20.94 -17.12 27.90
CA GLU A 20 -21.97 -17.01 26.86
C GLU A 20 -22.72 -15.68 26.97
N GLN A 21 -23.16 -15.31 28.17
CA GLN A 21 -23.84 -14.04 28.42
C GLN A 21 -22.94 -12.83 28.10
N PHE A 22 -21.66 -12.87 28.48
CA PHE A 22 -20.70 -11.82 28.16
C PHE A 22 -20.48 -11.67 26.64
N PHE A 23 -20.44 -12.78 25.89
CA PHE A 23 -20.33 -12.72 24.43
C PHE A 23 -21.61 -12.21 23.75
N GLU A 24 -22.78 -12.52 24.29
CA GLU A 24 -24.05 -11.95 23.81
C GLU A 24 -24.12 -10.43 24.04
N GLU A 25 -23.73 -9.98 25.23
CA GLU A 25 -23.68 -8.56 25.57
C GLU A 25 -22.67 -7.81 24.70
N ILE A 26 -21.48 -8.38 24.46
CA ILE A 26 -20.49 -7.81 23.54
C ILE A 26 -20.99 -7.76 22.10
N SER A 27 -21.68 -8.81 21.64
CA SER A 27 -22.18 -8.85 20.26
C SER A 27 -23.19 -7.75 20.01
N GLN A 28 -24.10 -7.49 20.95
CA GLN A 28 -25.04 -6.38 20.87
C GLN A 28 -24.35 -5.01 20.87
N VAL A 29 -23.34 -4.83 21.73
CA VAL A 29 -22.55 -3.60 21.76
C VAL A 29 -21.79 -3.41 20.43
N ILE A 30 -21.23 -4.49 19.85
CA ILE A 30 -20.53 -4.44 18.56
C ILE A 30 -21.49 -4.10 17.42
N GLU A 31 -22.72 -4.64 17.41
CA GLU A 31 -23.72 -4.30 16.40
C GLU A 31 -24.12 -2.82 16.46
N GLU A 32 -24.36 -2.27 17.66
CA GLU A 32 -24.63 -0.83 17.84
C GLU A 32 -23.41 0.04 17.48
N PHE A 33 -22.20 -0.42 17.80
CA PHE A 33 -20.98 0.30 17.44
C PHE A 33 -20.63 0.20 15.95
N ALA A 34 -20.99 -0.90 15.27
CA ALA A 34 -20.67 -1.11 13.85
C ALA A 34 -21.46 -0.14 12.96
N GLU A 35 -22.74 0.10 13.27
CA GLU A 35 -23.55 1.11 12.59
C GLU A 35 -22.99 2.52 12.81
N HIS A 36 -22.48 2.82 14.02
CA HIS A 36 -21.91 4.13 14.33
C HIS A 36 -20.52 4.36 13.73
N ILE A 37 -19.64 3.35 13.79
CA ILE A 37 -18.29 3.38 13.20
C ILE A 37 -18.37 3.61 11.70
N GLN A 38 -19.29 2.95 10.99
CA GLN A 38 -19.33 3.05 9.54
C GLN A 38 -19.64 4.48 9.08
N ASP A 39 -20.62 5.13 9.69
CA ASP A 39 -21.00 6.51 9.34
C ASP A 39 -19.97 7.53 9.85
N GLU A 40 -19.42 7.34 11.04
CA GLU A 40 -18.45 8.26 11.66
C GLU A 40 -17.05 8.14 11.01
N ILE A 41 -16.62 6.94 10.60
CA ILE A 41 -15.39 6.77 9.81
C ILE A 41 -15.58 7.27 8.38
N SER A 42 -16.72 7.01 7.73
CA SER A 42 -16.93 7.49 6.35
C SER A 42 -16.96 9.01 6.33
N THR A 43 -17.71 9.63 7.24
CA THR A 43 -17.75 11.09 7.39
C THR A 43 -16.38 11.64 7.81
N GLY A 44 -15.70 10.98 8.75
CA GLY A 44 -14.37 11.42 9.21
C GLY A 44 -13.29 11.29 8.14
N ILE A 45 -13.37 10.32 7.24
CA ILE A 45 -12.47 10.21 6.08
C ILE A 45 -12.79 11.28 5.05
N GLU A 46 -14.08 11.54 4.77
CA GLU A 46 -14.49 12.59 3.84
C GLU A 46 -14.04 13.98 4.33
N GLU A 47 -14.28 14.29 5.61
CA GLU A 47 -13.83 15.54 6.24
C GLU A 47 -12.31 15.64 6.29
N LEU A 48 -11.59 14.55 6.62
CA LEU A 48 -10.12 14.54 6.61
C LEU A 48 -9.57 14.73 5.19
N VAL A 49 -10.20 14.13 4.18
CA VAL A 49 -9.82 14.31 2.77
C VAL A 49 -10.08 15.74 2.34
N GLU A 50 -11.22 16.33 2.67
CA GLU A 50 -11.51 17.73 2.35
C GLU A 50 -10.57 18.69 3.08
N GLU A 51 -10.32 18.51 4.39
CA GLU A 51 -9.50 19.43 5.18
C GLU A 51 -8.00 19.36 4.83
N LEU A 52 -7.45 18.15 4.62
CA LEU A 52 -6.04 17.99 4.27
C LEU A 52 -5.77 18.10 2.78
N PHE A 53 -6.61 17.52 1.94
CA PHE A 53 -6.32 17.39 0.51
C PHE A 53 -6.98 18.47 -0.34
N ALA A 54 -8.14 19.05 0.01
CA ALA A 54 -8.72 20.11 -0.81
C ALA A 54 -7.83 21.37 -0.94
N PRO A 55 -7.18 21.91 0.11
CA PRO A 55 -6.28 23.06 -0.08
C PRO A 55 -5.02 22.70 -0.87
N VAL A 56 -4.54 21.46 -0.77
CA VAL A 56 -3.41 20.97 -1.58
C VAL A 56 -3.84 20.76 -3.04
N PHE A 57 -5.04 20.24 -3.27
CA PHE A 57 -5.58 19.94 -4.59
C PHE A 57 -6.04 21.21 -5.32
N ASP A 58 -6.70 22.16 -4.65
CA ASP A 58 -7.10 23.45 -5.24
C ASP A 58 -5.89 24.32 -5.57
N SER A 59 -4.84 24.32 -4.73
CA SER A 59 -3.58 24.97 -5.08
C SER A 59 -2.83 24.28 -6.24
N TYR A 60 -3.06 22.98 -6.44
CA TYR A 60 -2.56 22.23 -7.60
C TYR A 60 -3.39 22.47 -8.87
N VAL A 61 -4.73 22.47 -8.78
CA VAL A 61 -5.65 22.64 -9.93
C VAL A 61 -5.61 24.07 -10.46
N GLU A 62 -5.48 25.08 -9.60
CA GLU A 62 -5.26 26.46 -10.05
C GLU A 62 -3.87 26.65 -10.71
N ALA A 63 -2.86 25.88 -10.30
CA ALA A 63 -1.56 25.82 -10.98
C ALA A 63 -1.62 25.03 -12.31
N ASP A 64 -2.58 24.12 -12.46
CA ASP A 64 -2.67 23.20 -13.60
C ASP A 64 -3.17 23.82 -14.91
N HIS A 65 -3.80 25.00 -14.88
CA HIS A 65 -4.06 25.74 -16.13
C HIS A 65 -2.76 26.26 -16.78
N PHE A 66 -1.64 26.22 -16.05
CA PHE A 66 -0.31 26.57 -16.53
C PHE A 66 0.61 25.35 -16.73
N MET A 67 0.30 24.19 -16.12
CA MET A 67 1.23 23.04 -15.96
C MET A 67 0.84 21.77 -16.73
N ALA A 68 -0.20 21.80 -17.57
CA ALA A 68 -0.55 20.63 -18.40
C ALA A 68 0.56 20.18 -19.37
N ASP A 69 1.57 21.01 -19.64
CA ASP A 69 2.75 20.66 -20.45
C ASP A 69 3.91 20.06 -19.61
N ASP A 70 3.91 20.25 -18.28
CA ASP A 70 4.98 19.83 -17.36
C ASP A 70 4.64 18.55 -16.56
N PHE A 71 3.48 17.93 -16.76
CA PHE A 71 3.07 16.69 -16.08
C PHE A 71 3.90 15.44 -16.45
N PHE A 72 4.88 15.57 -17.35
CA PHE A 72 5.96 14.60 -17.55
C PHE A 72 7.28 15.09 -16.95
N ASN A 73 7.26 15.74 -15.78
CA ASN A 73 8.50 16.10 -15.09
C ASN A 73 9.14 14.86 -14.45
N GLU A 74 10.46 14.73 -14.58
CA GLU A 74 11.25 13.61 -14.04
C GLU A 74 11.14 13.47 -12.51
N GLU A 75 10.82 14.55 -11.79
CA GLU A 75 10.81 14.61 -10.32
C GLU A 75 9.56 13.97 -9.70
N ALA A 76 8.39 14.16 -10.30
CA ALA A 76 7.14 13.48 -9.93
C ALA A 76 7.23 11.98 -10.24
N ASP A 77 7.87 11.65 -11.36
CA ASP A 77 8.17 10.29 -11.77
C ASP A 77 9.09 9.55 -10.76
N LEU A 78 10.00 10.26 -10.08
CA LEU A 78 10.87 9.68 -9.03
C LEU A 78 10.12 9.37 -7.73
N LEU A 79 9.08 10.14 -7.40
CA LEU A 79 8.27 9.94 -6.19
C LEU A 79 7.33 8.74 -6.31
N ILE A 80 6.78 8.50 -7.50
CA ILE A 80 5.75 7.47 -7.74
C ILE A 80 6.34 6.20 -8.35
N ASN A 81 7.39 6.31 -9.17
CA ASN A 81 8.02 5.18 -9.85
C ASN A 81 9.54 5.38 -9.97
N PRO A 82 10.30 5.28 -8.86
CA PRO A 82 11.72 5.61 -8.85
C PRO A 82 12.48 4.78 -9.89
N LYS A 83 13.35 5.46 -10.65
CA LYS A 83 14.26 4.79 -11.57
C LYS A 83 15.30 4.01 -10.75
N LEU A 84 15.37 2.71 -10.99
CA LEU A 84 16.38 1.83 -10.41
C LEU A 84 17.59 1.84 -11.32
N GLU A 85 18.74 2.31 -10.85
CA GLU A 85 19.95 2.34 -11.65
C GLU A 85 20.63 0.95 -11.74
N PRO A 86 21.30 0.63 -12.86
CA PRO A 86 22.03 -0.62 -12.99
C PRO A 86 23.29 -0.58 -12.12
N ASN A 87 23.72 -1.74 -11.65
CA ASN A 87 24.89 -1.88 -10.79
C ASN A 87 25.65 -3.18 -11.12
N ALA A 88 26.76 -3.41 -10.42
CA ALA A 88 27.62 -4.58 -10.69
C ALA A 88 26.92 -5.92 -10.44
N GLN A 89 25.85 -5.94 -9.64
CA GLN A 89 25.08 -7.15 -9.32
C GLN A 89 23.83 -7.29 -10.20
N GLN A 90 23.22 -6.19 -10.60
CA GLN A 90 21.97 -6.14 -11.35
C GLN A 90 22.16 -5.35 -12.64
N TYR A 91 22.04 -6.05 -13.76
CA TYR A 91 22.18 -5.48 -15.11
C TYR A 91 23.55 -4.83 -15.36
N PRO A 92 24.68 -5.50 -15.07
CA PRO A 92 26.02 -4.91 -15.20
C PRO A 92 26.34 -4.45 -16.63
N ALA A 93 25.82 -5.17 -17.64
CA ALA A 93 25.97 -4.82 -19.06
C ALA A 93 25.26 -3.52 -19.46
N CYS A 94 24.39 -2.99 -18.61
CA CYS A 94 23.61 -1.79 -18.86
C CYS A 94 24.19 -0.53 -18.20
N ILE A 95 25.25 -0.66 -17.40
CA ILE A 95 25.90 0.49 -16.73
C ILE A 95 26.37 1.49 -17.80
N GLY A 96 25.92 2.74 -17.66
CA GLY A 96 26.25 3.83 -18.59
C GLY A 96 25.58 3.75 -19.96
N CYS A 97 24.59 2.86 -20.14
CA CYS A 97 23.85 2.77 -21.39
C CYS A 97 22.77 3.86 -21.46
N ARG A 98 22.75 4.66 -22.53
CA ARG A 98 21.72 5.69 -22.77
C ARG A 98 20.31 5.14 -22.98
N HIS A 99 20.18 3.84 -23.29
CA HIS A 99 18.89 3.19 -23.52
C HIS A 99 18.29 2.61 -22.23
N TYR A 100 19.00 2.68 -21.12
CA TYR A 100 18.53 2.13 -19.85
C TYR A 100 17.36 2.95 -19.27
N HIS A 101 16.24 2.26 -19.08
CA HIS A 101 14.98 2.81 -18.60
C HIS A 101 14.79 2.60 -17.09
N GLY A 102 14.85 1.35 -16.62
CA GLY A 102 14.93 1.00 -15.19
C GLY A 102 13.69 1.35 -14.35
N ARG A 103 12.47 1.20 -14.87
CA ARG A 103 11.22 1.51 -14.12
C ARG A 103 10.30 0.32 -13.94
N LEU A 104 9.52 0.32 -12.85
CA LEU A 104 8.57 -0.74 -12.53
C LEU A 104 7.21 -0.49 -13.18
N TYR A 105 6.61 -1.53 -13.76
CA TYR A 105 5.26 -1.54 -14.30
C TYR A 105 4.54 -2.80 -13.84
N GLY A 106 3.48 -2.65 -13.05
CA GLY A 106 2.72 -3.78 -12.51
C GLY A 106 3.61 -4.79 -11.75
N GLY A 107 4.62 -4.29 -11.02
CA GLY A 107 5.59 -5.11 -10.28
C GLY A 107 6.73 -5.71 -11.11
N ASN A 108 6.78 -5.46 -12.43
CA ASN A 108 7.85 -5.95 -13.29
C ASN A 108 8.80 -4.82 -13.70
N LEU A 109 10.10 -5.04 -13.57
CA LEU A 109 11.10 -4.06 -13.98
C LEU A 109 11.27 -4.09 -15.51
N LEU A 110 11.08 -2.95 -16.16
CA LEU A 110 11.43 -2.76 -17.56
C LEU A 110 12.82 -2.13 -17.64
N VAL A 111 13.79 -2.93 -18.09
CA VAL A 111 15.22 -2.54 -18.14
C VAL A 111 15.50 -1.59 -19.30
N CYS A 112 15.13 -1.95 -20.53
CA CYS A 112 15.19 -1.05 -21.70
C CYS A 112 14.22 -1.50 -22.80
N GLY A 113 14.05 -0.68 -23.84
CA GLY A 113 13.17 -1.01 -24.98
C GLY A 113 13.67 -2.15 -25.86
N MET A 114 14.99 -2.38 -25.93
CA MET A 114 15.61 -3.44 -26.74
C MET A 114 15.64 -4.79 -26.00
N HIS A 115 15.92 -4.74 -24.69
CA HIS A 115 16.00 -5.89 -23.80
C HIS A 115 15.15 -5.63 -22.56
N PRO A 116 13.85 -5.94 -22.61
CA PRO A 116 12.91 -5.63 -21.53
C PRO A 116 13.33 -6.17 -20.15
N TYR A 117 14.02 -7.31 -20.13
CA TYR A 117 14.51 -7.96 -18.91
C TYR A 117 16.00 -7.74 -18.65
N GLY A 118 16.65 -6.89 -19.44
CA GLY A 118 18.09 -6.67 -19.41
C GLY A 118 18.88 -7.69 -20.22
N TRP A 119 20.17 -7.42 -20.37
CA TRP A 119 21.11 -8.29 -21.07
C TRP A 119 21.95 -9.06 -20.05
N GLU A 120 22.09 -10.36 -20.22
CA GLU A 120 22.70 -11.25 -19.22
C GLU A 120 24.21 -11.41 -19.40
N ASP A 121 24.73 -11.33 -20.62
CA ASP A 121 26.18 -11.46 -20.88
C ASP A 121 26.94 -10.15 -20.57
N ASP A 122 28.26 -10.21 -20.58
CA ASP A 122 29.15 -9.10 -20.22
C ASP A 122 28.94 -7.81 -21.03
N LYS A 123 28.47 -7.91 -22.29
CA LYS A 123 28.34 -6.76 -23.21
C LYS A 123 27.03 -6.82 -23.99
N CYS A 124 26.19 -5.84 -23.76
CA CYS A 124 24.94 -5.64 -24.50
C CYS A 124 25.23 -5.24 -25.96
N PRO A 125 24.63 -5.90 -26.96
CA PRO A 125 24.84 -5.61 -28.38
C PRO A 125 24.29 -4.24 -28.79
N ASP A 126 23.25 -3.77 -28.08
CA ASP A 126 22.60 -2.47 -28.30
C ASP A 126 23.14 -1.37 -27.37
N TRP A 127 24.26 -1.60 -26.68
CA TRP A 127 24.82 -0.62 -25.76
C TRP A 127 25.28 0.64 -26.50
N GLN A 128 24.88 1.79 -25.98
CA GLN A 128 25.37 3.10 -26.42
C GLN A 128 25.67 3.96 -25.20
N GLY A 129 26.85 4.57 -25.18
CA GLY A 129 27.27 5.46 -24.10
C GLY A 129 26.46 6.74 -24.05
N VAL A 130 26.42 7.34 -22.87
CA VAL A 130 25.99 8.73 -22.65
C VAL A 130 27.15 9.68 -22.94
#